data_AF-A0A1G9JFS1-F1
#
_entry.id   AF-A0A1G9JFS1-F1
#
_cell.length_a   1.000
_cell.length_b   1.000
_cell.length_c   1.000
_cell.angle_alpha   90.00
_cell.angle_beta   90.00
_cell.angle_gamma   90.00
#
_symmetry.space_group_name_H-M   'P 1'
#
loop_
_entity.id
_entity.type
_entity.pdbx_description
1 polymer ?
#
loop_
_entity_poly.entity_id
_entity_poly.type
_entity_poly.pdbx_seq_one_letter_code
_entity_poly.pdbx_strand_id
1 'polypeptide(L)'
;MSKKRNLRYNQLTDKQILNPHTFIADFCRHEIDIEAFRTQIHDLIRSACSTTQHGKSEEYFYNYRCLLKLLEAGHIFFCKGTKFSLHCASSNASPCAKDLTRYCNVLISTHFKNLSQEEIKNTHCFFKDFFSFLSLNEWRLMLSRIVEYAYRQMTIDEVIEDGSVMVLVKEYLEKLIEVIYLIDITQNVLLYVSNDTTVD
;
A
#
# COMPACT_ATOMS: atom_id res chain seq x y z
N MET A 1 -14.21 -20.44 -19.58
CA MET A 1 -15.09 -19.29 -19.88
C MET A 1 -15.08 -18.35 -18.68
N SER A 2 -14.43 -17.19 -18.81
CA SER A 2 -14.16 -16.26 -17.70
C SER A 2 -15.42 -15.46 -17.36
N LYS A 3 -16.01 -15.68 -16.18
CA LYS A 3 -16.96 -14.74 -15.58
C LYS A 3 -16.16 -13.48 -15.23
N LYS A 4 -16.09 -12.51 -16.16
CA LYS A 4 -15.78 -11.12 -15.82
C LYS A 4 -16.85 -10.66 -14.82
N ARG A 5 -16.60 -10.85 -13.52
CA ARG A 5 -17.29 -10.09 -12.49
C ARG A 5 -16.99 -8.63 -12.84
N ASN A 6 -18.02 -7.84 -13.10
CA ASN A 6 -17.91 -6.39 -13.23
C ASN A 6 -17.43 -5.82 -11.88
N LEU A 7 -16.13 -5.93 -11.62
CA LEU A 7 -15.47 -5.33 -10.48
C LEU A 7 -15.51 -3.82 -10.71
N ARG A 8 -16.43 -3.16 -9.99
CA ARG A 8 -16.48 -1.70 -9.96
C ARG A 8 -15.43 -1.20 -8.97
N TYR A 9 -14.58 -0.29 -9.45
CA TYR A 9 -13.71 0.55 -8.64
C TYR A 9 -14.50 1.81 -8.32
N ASN A 10 -14.73 2.08 -7.04
CA ASN A 10 -15.66 3.11 -6.59
C ASN A 10 -14.95 4.34 -6.00
N GLN A 11 -13.63 4.24 -5.78
CA GLN A 11 -12.84 5.30 -5.13
C GLN A 11 -11.88 6.00 -6.08
N LEU A 12 -11.52 5.32 -7.17
CA LEU A 12 -10.68 5.87 -8.23
C LEU A 12 -11.53 6.47 -9.35
N THR A 13 -11.05 7.57 -9.94
CA THR A 13 -11.61 8.13 -11.18
C THR A 13 -11.29 7.24 -12.38
N ASP A 14 -12.01 7.38 -13.50
CA ASP A 14 -11.73 6.62 -14.73
C ASP A 14 -10.27 6.77 -15.18
N LYS A 15 -9.71 7.99 -15.08
CA LYS A 15 -8.29 8.28 -15.37
C LYS A 15 -7.36 7.45 -14.49
N GLN A 16 -7.64 7.38 -13.19
CA GLN A 16 -6.83 6.62 -12.22
C GLN A 16 -7.03 5.11 -12.37
N ILE A 17 -8.20 4.64 -12.81
CA ILE A 17 -8.41 3.22 -13.11
C ILE A 17 -7.57 2.79 -14.32
N LEU A 18 -7.53 3.63 -15.36
CA LEU A 18 -6.70 3.39 -16.54
C LEU A 18 -5.21 3.43 -16.18
N ASN A 19 -4.81 4.44 -15.40
CA ASN A 19 -3.43 4.64 -14.95
C ASN A 19 -3.33 4.90 -13.44
N PRO A 20 -3.27 3.84 -12.60
CA PRO A 20 -3.23 3.97 -11.14
C PRO A 20 -1.98 4.66 -10.60
N HIS A 21 -0.93 4.75 -11.42
CA HIS A 21 0.27 5.51 -11.07
C HIS A 21 0.01 7.00 -10.88
N THR A 22 -0.97 7.56 -11.58
CA THR A 22 -1.33 8.98 -11.40
C THR A 22 -1.79 9.26 -9.97
N PHE A 23 -2.65 8.39 -9.43
CA PHE A 23 -3.07 8.48 -8.04
C PHE A 23 -1.92 8.26 -7.06
N ILE A 24 -1.10 7.23 -7.27
CA ILE A 24 0.03 6.93 -6.37
C ILE A 24 0.99 8.11 -6.29
N ALA A 25 1.38 8.68 -7.43
CA ALA A 25 2.29 9.82 -7.47
C ALA A 25 1.71 11.04 -6.75
N ASP A 26 0.42 11.34 -6.95
CA ASP A 26 -0.24 12.45 -6.26
C ASP A 26 -0.28 12.21 -4.74
N PHE A 27 -0.68 11.01 -4.33
CA PHE A 27 -0.77 10.60 -2.93
C PHE A 27 0.57 10.66 -2.21
N CYS A 28 1.61 10.04 -2.78
CA CYS A 28 2.93 9.93 -2.17
C CYS A 28 3.71 11.25 -2.14
N ARG A 29 3.44 12.19 -3.05
CA ARG A 29 4.21 13.44 -3.16
C ARG A 29 3.56 14.66 -2.53
N HIS A 30 2.22 14.69 -2.48
CA HIS A 30 1.50 15.91 -2.13
C HIS A 30 0.52 15.73 -0.98
N GLU A 31 -0.02 14.52 -0.78
CA GLU A 31 -1.09 14.33 0.19
C GLU A 31 -0.57 13.86 1.55
N ILE A 32 0.50 13.05 1.59
CA ILE A 32 0.84 12.28 2.79
C ILE A 32 2.35 12.09 3.02
N ASP A 33 2.78 12.30 4.27
CA ASP A 33 4.02 11.71 4.81
C ASP A 33 3.77 10.25 5.24
N ILE A 34 4.56 9.31 4.73
CA ILE A 34 4.31 7.88 4.91
C ILE A 34 4.39 7.43 6.37
N GLU A 35 5.29 8.00 7.16
CA GLU A 35 5.45 7.63 8.57
C GLU A 35 4.29 8.18 9.41
N ALA A 36 3.87 9.42 9.13
CA ALA A 36 2.68 10.02 9.72
C ALA A 36 1.42 9.19 9.39
N PHE A 37 1.24 8.81 8.12
CA PHE A 37 0.07 8.02 7.73
C PHE A 37 0.08 6.61 8.30
N ARG A 38 1.24 5.94 8.37
CA ARG A 38 1.35 4.65 9.07
C ARG A 38 0.88 4.78 10.53
N THR A 39 1.29 5.85 11.21
CA THR A 39 0.87 6.14 12.59
C THR A 39 -0.63 6.39 12.68
N GLN A 40 -1.20 7.17 11.76
CA GLN A 40 -2.63 7.43 11.68
C GLN A 40 -3.47 6.17 11.42
N ILE A 41 -3.00 5.28 10.54
CA ILE A 41 -3.66 3.99 10.29
C ILE A 41 -3.55 3.07 11.51
N HIS A 42 -2.40 3.06 12.18
CA HIS A 42 -2.23 2.32 13.43
C HIS A 42 -3.23 2.78 14.50
N ASP A 43 -3.35 4.10 14.70
CA ASP A 43 -4.28 4.68 15.67
C ASP A 43 -5.74 4.38 15.31
N LEU A 44 -6.10 4.42 14.02
CA LEU A 44 -7.43 4.04 13.54
C LEU A 44 -7.76 2.58 13.89
N ILE A 45 -6.86 1.64 13.57
CA ILE A 45 -7.07 0.21 13.86
C ILE A 45 -7.13 -0.03 15.36
N ARG A 46 -6.22 0.60 16.13
CA ARG A 46 -6.19 0.49 17.59
C ARG A 46 -7.48 1.00 18.23
N SER A 47 -8.04 2.08 17.69
CA SER A 47 -9.34 2.60 18.14
C SER A 47 -10.47 1.62 17.87
N ALA A 48 -10.44 0.91 16.73
CA ALA A 48 -11.43 -0.13 16.43
C ALA A 48 -11.33 -1.35 17.35
N CYS A 49 -10.14 -1.67 17.84
CA CYS A 49 -9.86 -2.80 18.72
C CYS A 49 -9.92 -2.45 20.22
N SER A 50 -10.29 -1.22 20.60
CA SER A 50 -10.31 -0.82 22.00
C SER A 50 -11.53 0.02 22.35
N THR A 51 -11.84 0.10 23.63
CA THR A 51 -12.94 0.95 24.13
C THR A 51 -12.56 2.44 24.18
N THR A 52 -11.31 2.77 23.82
CA THR A 52 -10.75 4.12 23.84
C THR A 52 -10.39 4.59 22.42
N GLN A 53 -10.66 5.86 22.13
CA GLN A 53 -10.20 6.46 20.86
C GLN A 53 -8.72 6.80 20.94
N HIS A 54 -8.01 6.56 19.85
CA HIS A 54 -6.58 6.84 19.68
C HIS A 54 -6.34 7.74 18.46
N GLY A 55 -5.37 8.65 18.56
CA GLY A 55 -5.13 9.63 17.50
C GLY A 55 -6.29 10.62 17.35
N LYS A 56 -6.50 11.11 16.12
CA LYS A 56 -7.48 12.14 15.79
C LYS A 56 -8.71 11.55 15.09
N SER A 57 -9.81 11.47 15.82
CA SER A 57 -11.06 10.87 15.31
C SER A 57 -11.63 11.58 14.07
N GLU A 58 -11.37 12.87 13.90
CA GLU A 58 -11.75 13.66 12.74
C GLU A 58 -11.02 13.22 11.45
N GLU A 59 -9.87 12.55 11.58
CA GLU A 59 -9.07 12.07 10.46
C GLU A 59 -9.45 10.62 10.04
N TYR A 60 -10.19 9.86 10.86
CA TYR A 60 -10.48 8.45 10.58
C TYR A 60 -11.17 8.21 9.24
N PHE A 61 -12.19 9.02 8.92
CA PHE A 61 -12.90 8.86 7.66
C PHE A 61 -12.02 9.22 6.44
N TYR A 62 -11.14 10.21 6.58
CA TYR A 62 -10.15 10.53 5.56
C TYR A 62 -9.19 9.35 5.34
N ASN A 63 -8.62 8.83 6.43
CA ASN A 63 -7.72 7.68 6.44
C ASN A 63 -8.34 6.43 5.80
N TYR A 64 -9.59 6.14 6.15
CA TYR A 64 -10.40 5.09 5.54
C TYR A 64 -10.53 5.26 4.03
N ARG A 65 -10.85 6.47 3.54
CA ARG A 65 -10.95 6.74 2.10
C ARG A 65 -9.62 6.57 1.39
N CYS A 66 -8.52 7.00 2.00
CA CYS A 66 -7.18 6.78 1.46
C CYS A 66 -6.87 5.29 1.34
N LEU A 67 -7.11 4.50 2.40
CA LEU A 67 -6.91 3.04 2.37
C LEU A 67 -7.73 2.36 1.27
N LEU A 68 -8.98 2.77 1.06
CA LEU A 68 -9.79 2.20 -0.02
C LEU A 68 -9.22 2.53 -1.41
N LYS A 69 -8.70 3.74 -1.64
CA LYS A 69 -8.06 4.10 -2.91
C LYS A 69 -6.77 3.29 -3.11
N LEU A 70 -5.94 3.14 -2.07
CA LEU A 70 -4.73 2.32 -2.10
C LEU A 70 -5.07 0.85 -2.43
N LEU A 71 -6.11 0.31 -1.80
CA LEU A 71 -6.62 -1.03 -2.03
C LEU A 71 -7.06 -1.24 -3.49
N GLU A 72 -7.82 -0.29 -4.04
CA GLU A 72 -8.28 -0.36 -5.43
C GLU A 72 -7.11 -0.27 -6.43
N ALA A 73 -6.16 0.64 -6.18
CA ALA A 73 -4.96 0.77 -7.00
C ALA A 73 -4.10 -0.51 -6.96
N GLY A 74 -3.87 -1.06 -5.77
CA GLY A 74 -3.17 -2.33 -5.56
C GLY A 74 -3.85 -3.48 -6.30
N HIS A 75 -5.18 -3.56 -6.25
CA HIS A 75 -5.93 -4.58 -6.98
C HIS A 75 -5.78 -4.47 -8.50
N ILE A 76 -5.70 -3.25 -9.04
CA ILE A 76 -5.43 -3.04 -10.48
C ILE A 76 -4.04 -3.58 -10.84
N PHE A 77 -2.99 -3.28 -10.05
CA PHE A 77 -1.65 -3.82 -10.28
C PHE A 77 -1.60 -5.34 -10.20
N PHE A 78 -2.28 -5.91 -9.19
CA PHE A 78 -2.44 -7.34 -9.04
C PHE A 78 -3.05 -7.98 -10.29
N CYS A 79 -4.20 -7.46 -10.75
CA CYS A 79 -4.89 -7.98 -11.94
C CYS A 79 -4.07 -7.85 -13.23
N LYS A 80 -3.23 -6.80 -13.33
CA LYS A 80 -2.31 -6.61 -14.46
C LYS A 80 -1.07 -7.49 -14.39
N GLY A 81 -0.81 -8.17 -13.26
CA GLY A 81 0.40 -8.96 -13.06
C GLY A 81 1.68 -8.13 -13.07
N THR A 82 1.59 -6.82 -12.81
CA THR A 82 2.74 -5.91 -12.87
C THR A 82 3.67 -6.19 -11.70
N LYS A 83 4.97 -6.24 -11.98
CA LYS A 83 6.02 -6.48 -11.00
C LYS A 83 6.82 -5.20 -10.81
N PHE A 84 6.96 -4.76 -9.56
CA PHE A 84 7.81 -3.65 -9.19
C PHE A 84 8.93 -4.16 -8.29
N SER A 85 10.10 -3.57 -8.46
CA SER A 85 11.32 -3.96 -7.75
C SER A 85 12.22 -2.75 -7.57
N LEU A 86 12.82 -2.63 -6.39
CA LEU A 86 13.90 -1.66 -6.13
C LEU A 86 15.29 -2.21 -6.46
N HIS A 87 15.40 -3.51 -6.75
CA HIS A 87 16.67 -4.07 -7.17
C HIS A 87 16.96 -3.68 -8.62
N CYS A 88 17.91 -2.77 -8.80
CA CYS A 88 18.54 -2.53 -10.10
C CYS A 88 19.19 -3.84 -10.56
N ALA A 89 18.83 -4.31 -11.76
CA ALA A 89 19.61 -5.35 -12.42
C ALA A 89 21.04 -4.81 -12.57
N SER A 90 21.97 -5.45 -11.86
CA SER A 90 23.40 -5.17 -11.95
C SER A 90 23.87 -5.49 -13.38
N SER A 91 23.76 -4.54 -14.30
CA SER A 91 24.48 -4.58 -15.57
C SER A 91 25.59 -3.54 -15.51
N ASN A 92 26.83 -4.02 -15.42
CA ASN A 92 28.10 -3.31 -15.59
C ASN A 92 28.24 -2.04 -14.74
N ALA A 93 28.93 -2.19 -13.61
CA ALA A 93 29.12 -1.19 -12.56
C ALA A 93 29.80 0.10 -13.07
N SER A 94 29.00 1.05 -13.57
CA SER A 94 29.36 2.46 -13.59
C SER A 94 29.38 3.01 -12.15
N PRO A 95 30.11 4.10 -11.87
CA PRO A 95 30.04 4.79 -10.58
C PRO A 95 28.61 5.17 -10.18
N CYS A 96 27.79 5.60 -11.14
CA CYS A 96 26.38 5.93 -10.94
C CYS A 96 25.54 4.73 -10.44
N ALA A 97 25.83 3.51 -10.92
CA ALA A 97 25.14 2.30 -10.46
C ALA A 97 25.44 1.97 -8.97
N LYS A 98 26.64 2.30 -8.48
CA LYS A 98 27.01 2.10 -7.07
C LYS A 98 26.29 3.09 -6.15
N ASP A 99 26.19 4.35 -6.57
CA ASP A 99 25.48 5.39 -5.82
C ASP A 99 23.97 5.11 -5.76
N LEU A 100 23.38 4.68 -6.88
CA LEU A 100 21.97 4.28 -6.92
C LEU A 100 21.69 3.06 -6.03
N THR A 101 22.58 2.05 -6.04
CA THR A 101 22.46 0.89 -5.16
C THR A 101 22.53 1.29 -3.69
N ARG A 102 23.45 2.20 -3.32
CA ARG A 102 23.56 2.73 -1.96
C ARG A 102 22.29 3.49 -1.57
N TYR A 103 21.76 4.33 -2.45
CA TYR A 103 20.51 5.05 -2.24
C TYR A 103 19.32 4.09 -2.01
N CYS A 104 19.14 3.09 -2.88
CA CYS A 104 18.09 2.08 -2.72
C CYS A 104 18.23 1.31 -1.41
N ASN A 105 19.44 0.95 -0.98
CA ASN A 105 19.65 0.26 0.29
C ASN A 105 19.27 1.13 1.49
N VAL A 106 19.61 2.43 1.47
CA VAL A 106 19.21 3.37 2.53
C VAL A 106 17.69 3.49 2.56
N LEU A 107 17.03 3.66 1.41
CA LEU A 107 15.57 3.71 1.33
C LEU A 107 14.92 2.45 1.89
N ILE A 108 15.40 1.27 1.47
CA ILE A 108 14.95 -0.05 1.96
C ILE A 108 15.03 -0.09 3.48
N SER A 109 16.19 0.23 4.06
CA SER A 109 16.40 0.16 5.50
C SER A 109 15.60 1.19 6.32
N THR A 110 15.18 2.29 5.70
CA THR A 110 14.54 3.41 6.40
C THR A 110 13.01 3.31 6.35
N HIS A 111 12.45 3.01 5.18
CA HIS A 111 11.00 3.14 4.93
C HIS A 111 10.25 1.81 4.85
N PHE A 112 10.93 0.70 4.57
CA PHE A 112 10.31 -0.60 4.34
C PHE A 112 10.58 -1.53 5.53
N LYS A 113 9.78 -1.35 6.58
CA LYS A 113 9.97 -2.03 7.88
C LYS A 113 9.26 -3.39 7.91
N ASN A 114 8.19 -3.54 7.13
CA ASN A 114 7.30 -4.69 7.18
C ASN A 114 7.42 -5.59 5.95
N LEU A 115 7.81 -5.06 4.78
CA LEU A 115 8.03 -5.87 3.59
C LEU A 115 9.23 -6.81 3.77
N SER A 116 9.03 -8.08 3.44
CA SER A 116 10.11 -9.04 3.28
C SER A 116 10.97 -8.73 2.06
N GLN A 117 12.19 -9.28 2.03
CA GLN A 117 13.10 -9.14 0.90
C GLN A 117 12.52 -9.71 -0.41
N GLU A 118 11.64 -10.71 -0.32
CA GLU A 118 10.95 -11.25 -1.50
C GLU A 118 9.92 -10.25 -2.03
N GLU A 119 9.13 -9.63 -1.14
CA GLU A 119 8.13 -8.63 -1.50
C GLU A 119 8.76 -7.35 -2.08
N ILE A 120 9.93 -6.95 -1.56
CA ILE A 120 10.71 -5.82 -2.12
C ILE A 120 11.23 -6.13 -3.52
N LYS A 121 11.61 -7.38 -3.79
CA LYS A 121 12.08 -7.84 -5.09
C LYS A 121 10.96 -7.97 -6.11
N ASN A 122 9.76 -8.32 -5.65
CA ASN A 122 8.62 -8.60 -6.49
C ASN A 122 7.32 -8.31 -5.74
N THR A 123 6.81 -7.09 -5.84
CA THR A 123 5.55 -6.70 -5.16
C THR A 123 4.33 -7.53 -5.53
N HIS A 124 4.38 -8.29 -6.64
CA HIS A 124 3.29 -9.17 -7.02
C HIS A 124 3.09 -10.34 -6.04
N CYS A 125 4.15 -10.81 -5.35
CA CYS A 125 3.97 -11.88 -4.34
C CYS A 125 3.16 -11.37 -3.15
N PHE A 126 3.44 -10.16 -2.66
CA PHE A 126 2.63 -9.49 -1.65
C PHE A 126 1.16 -9.46 -2.06
N PHE A 127 0.85 -8.95 -3.27
CA PHE A 127 -0.55 -8.83 -3.70
C PHE A 127 -1.24 -10.19 -3.84
N LYS A 128 -0.51 -11.23 -4.27
CA LYS A 128 -1.04 -12.58 -4.33
C LYS A 128 -1.47 -13.07 -2.95
N ASP A 129 -0.63 -12.90 -1.94
CA ASP A 129 -0.93 -13.33 -0.58
C ASP A 129 -2.03 -12.46 0.05
N PHE A 130 -1.92 -11.14 -0.11
CA PHE A 130 -2.89 -10.15 0.37
C PHE A 130 -4.31 -10.38 -0.16
N PHE A 131 -4.46 -10.66 -1.46
CA PHE A 131 -5.77 -10.94 -2.07
C PHE A 131 -6.22 -12.40 -1.96
N SER A 132 -5.32 -13.29 -1.50
CA SER A 132 -5.70 -14.66 -1.10
C SER A 132 -6.24 -14.69 0.33
N PHE A 133 -5.73 -13.82 1.21
CA PHE A 133 -6.23 -13.66 2.57
C PHE A 133 -7.65 -13.10 2.59
N LEU A 134 -7.90 -11.98 1.89
CA LEU A 134 -9.23 -11.43 1.66
C LEU A 134 -9.36 -10.94 0.22
N SER A 135 -10.50 -11.18 -0.43
CA SER A 135 -10.80 -10.60 -1.73
C SER A 135 -10.99 -9.08 -1.64
N LEU A 136 -10.97 -8.37 -2.78
CA LEU A 136 -11.18 -6.91 -2.82
C LEU A 136 -12.44 -6.47 -2.06
N ASN A 137 -13.54 -7.21 -2.19
CA ASN A 137 -14.81 -6.85 -1.52
C ASN A 137 -14.78 -7.15 -0.02
N GLU A 138 -14.09 -8.22 0.39
CA GLU A 138 -13.90 -8.54 1.80
C GLU A 138 -12.99 -7.51 2.48
N TRP A 139 -11.92 -7.06 1.81
CA TRP A 139 -11.10 -5.95 2.27
C TRP A 139 -11.91 -4.66 2.43
N ARG A 140 -12.76 -4.30 1.46
CA ARG A 140 -13.64 -3.13 1.57
C ARG A 140 -14.57 -3.22 2.78
N LEU A 141 -15.15 -4.39 3.01
CA LEU A 141 -16.01 -4.64 4.16
C LEU A 141 -15.22 -4.56 5.48
N MET A 142 -14.02 -5.14 5.52
CA MET A 142 -13.14 -5.09 6.69
C MET A 142 -12.76 -3.64 7.03
N LEU A 143 -12.33 -2.86 6.05
CA LEU A 143 -12.03 -1.44 6.23
C LEU A 143 -13.25 -0.64 6.70
N SER A 144 -14.45 -0.95 6.17
CA SER A 144 -15.70 -0.33 6.62
C SER A 144 -16.00 -0.64 8.09
N ARG A 145 -15.75 -1.89 8.51
CA ARG A 145 -15.91 -2.28 9.92
C ARG A 145 -14.88 -1.57 10.79
N ILE A 146 -13.61 -1.53 10.40
CA ILE A 146 -12.57 -0.84 11.17
C ILE A 146 -12.97 0.62 11.44
N VAL A 147 -13.36 1.38 10.42
CA VAL A 147 -13.75 2.78 10.62
C VAL A 147 -15.01 2.92 11.46
N GLU A 148 -15.98 2.01 11.29
CA GLU A 148 -17.21 2.00 12.09
C GLU A 148 -16.91 1.73 13.58
N TYR A 149 -16.12 0.70 13.88
CA TYR A 149 -15.77 0.32 15.25
C TYR A 149 -14.81 1.32 15.91
N ALA A 150 -14.00 2.04 15.14
CA ALA A 150 -13.18 3.13 15.68
C ALA A 150 -14.00 4.28 16.29
N TYR A 151 -15.28 4.43 15.90
CA TYR A 151 -16.21 5.40 16.50
C TYR A 151 -17.11 4.79 17.59
N ARG A 152 -17.09 3.48 17.79
CA ARG A 152 -17.95 2.78 18.75
C ARG A 152 -17.25 2.58 20.08
N GLN A 153 -18.04 2.30 21.12
CA GLN A 153 -17.53 1.86 22.42
C GLN A 153 -17.28 0.35 22.46
N MET A 154 -18.03 -0.43 21.67
CA MET A 154 -17.79 -1.87 21.50
C MET A 154 -16.59 -2.08 20.60
N THR A 155 -15.79 -3.11 20.89
CA THR A 155 -14.61 -3.43 20.10
C THR A 155 -14.96 -4.30 18.90
N ILE A 156 -14.14 -4.25 17.86
CA ILE A 156 -14.29 -5.12 16.68
C ILE A 156 -14.09 -6.60 17.03
N ASP A 157 -13.25 -6.90 18.03
CA ASP A 157 -12.92 -8.26 18.45
C ASP A 157 -14.12 -8.95 19.14
N GLU A 158 -14.95 -8.19 19.85
CA GLU A 158 -16.23 -8.66 20.40
C GLU A 158 -17.21 -9.12 19.32
N VAL A 159 -16.99 -8.74 18.05
CA VAL A 159 -17.90 -9.03 16.94
C VAL A 159 -17.29 -9.98 15.92
N ILE A 160 -15.96 -10.00 15.77
CA ILE A 160 -15.25 -10.92 14.86
C ILE A 160 -14.90 -12.25 15.56
N GLU A 161 -15.01 -12.33 16.90
CA GLU A 161 -14.76 -13.52 17.73
C GLU A 161 -13.34 -14.12 17.64
N ASP A 162 -12.44 -13.50 16.85
CA ASP A 162 -11.03 -13.89 16.70
C ASP A 162 -10.13 -12.65 16.56
N GLY A 163 -9.57 -12.19 17.67
CA GLY A 163 -8.65 -11.05 17.70
C GLY A 163 -7.33 -11.29 16.94
N SER A 164 -6.98 -12.54 16.60
CA SER A 164 -5.78 -12.82 15.79
C SER A 164 -5.92 -12.33 14.35
N VAL A 165 -7.16 -12.27 13.83
CA VAL A 165 -7.46 -11.74 12.49
C VAL A 165 -7.07 -10.27 12.39
N MET A 166 -7.31 -9.48 13.44
CA MET A 166 -6.99 -8.05 13.44
C MET A 166 -5.49 -7.78 13.43
N VAL A 167 -4.69 -8.67 14.00
CA VAL A 167 -3.22 -8.61 13.90
C VAL A 167 -2.78 -8.78 12.44
N LEU A 168 -3.29 -9.81 11.75
CA LEU A 168 -2.97 -10.04 10.34
C LEU A 168 -3.47 -8.90 9.44
N VAL A 169 -4.68 -8.40 9.69
CA VAL A 169 -5.24 -7.24 8.98
C VAL A 169 -4.34 -6.02 9.13
N LYS A 170 -3.87 -5.72 10.35
CA LYS A 170 -2.94 -4.63 10.60
C LYS A 170 -1.64 -4.81 9.81
N GLU A 171 -1.02 -5.98 9.88
CA GLU A 171 0.24 -6.27 9.17
C GLU A 171 0.08 -6.10 7.66
N TYR A 172 -1.00 -6.62 7.08
CA TYR A 172 -1.28 -6.49 5.66
C TYR A 172 -1.54 -5.04 5.23
N LEU A 173 -2.19 -4.22 6.05
CA LEU A 173 -2.40 -2.81 5.75
C LEU A 173 -1.11 -1.99 5.87
N GLU A 174 -0.26 -2.27 6.85
CA GLU A 174 1.07 -1.66 6.97
C GLU A 174 1.95 -2.01 5.75
N LYS A 175 1.93 -3.27 5.32
CA LYS A 175 2.60 -3.71 4.09
C LYS A 175 2.00 -3.09 2.83
N LEU A 176 0.67 -2.90 2.75
CA LEU A 176 0.02 -2.26 1.61
C LEU A 176 0.54 -0.82 1.42
N ILE A 177 0.66 -0.06 2.51
CA ILE A 177 1.22 1.30 2.49
C ILE A 177 2.65 1.27 1.94
N GLU A 178 3.48 0.35 2.43
CA GLU A 178 4.87 0.19 1.98
C GLU A 178 4.96 -0.23 0.50
N VAL A 179 4.16 -1.18 0.05
CA VAL A 179 4.16 -1.60 -1.37
C VAL A 179 3.77 -0.44 -2.30
N ILE A 180 2.79 0.38 -1.93
CA ILE A 180 2.41 1.53 -2.74
C ILE A 180 3.57 2.53 -2.86
N TYR A 181 4.28 2.78 -1.76
CA TYR A 181 5.45 3.64 -1.77
C TYR A 181 6.61 3.06 -2.59
N LEU A 182 6.80 1.74 -2.54
CA LEU A 182 7.75 1.04 -3.40
C LEU A 182 7.43 1.30 -4.88
N ILE A 183 6.15 1.19 -5.26
CA ILE A 183 5.70 1.42 -6.63
C ILE A 183 6.03 2.85 -7.08
N ASP A 184 5.77 3.88 -6.25
CA ASP A 184 6.14 5.27 -6.58
C ASP A 184 7.65 5.43 -6.81
N ILE A 185 8.46 4.92 -5.87
CA ILE A 185 9.93 5.04 -5.96
C ILE A 185 10.46 4.31 -7.20
N THR A 186 9.99 3.09 -7.49
CA THR A 186 10.44 2.35 -8.68
C THR A 186 10.17 3.14 -9.95
N GLN A 187 9.05 3.85 -10.05
CA GLN A 187 8.80 4.71 -11.21
C GLN A 187 9.77 5.89 -11.29
N ASN A 188 10.04 6.54 -10.15
CA ASN A 188 10.96 7.66 -10.10
C ASN A 188 12.39 7.24 -10.48
N VAL A 189 12.87 6.12 -9.92
CA VAL A 189 14.20 5.57 -10.23
C VAL A 189 14.32 5.21 -11.71
N LEU A 190 13.29 4.60 -12.32
CA LEU A 190 13.29 4.29 -13.76
C LEU A 190 13.40 5.56 -14.62
N LEU A 191 12.74 6.65 -14.22
CA LEU A 191 12.83 7.93 -14.94
C LEU A 191 14.24 8.53 -14.87
N TYR A 192 14.92 8.47 -13.72
CA TYR A 192 16.31 8.92 -13.59
C TYR A 192 17.26 8.13 -14.50
N VAL A 193 17.14 6.80 -14.51
CA VAL A 193 18.00 5.94 -15.36
C VAL A 193 17.76 6.20 -16.85
N SER A 194 16.53 6.51 -17.25
CA SER A 194 16.17 6.75 -18.66
C SER A 194 16.70 8.09 -19.20
N ASN A 195 16.80 9.10 -18.35
CA ASN A 195 17.29 10.43 -18.74
C ASN A 195 18.83 10.46 -18.89
N ASP A 196 19.57 9.68 -18.10
CA ASP A 196 21.03 9.59 -18.21
C ASP A 196 21.50 8.88 -19.50
N THR A 197 20.64 8.08 -20.14
CA THR A 197 20.95 7.43 -21.44
C THR A 197 20.72 8.32 -22.66
N THR A 198 20.33 9.59 -22.49
CA THR A 198 20.02 10.52 -23.60
C THR A 198 21.04 11.64 -23.80
N VAL A 199 22.22 11.54 -23.18
CA VAL A 199 23.32 12.47 -23.39
C VAL A 199 24.44 11.76 -24.15
N ASP A 200 24.31 11.71 -25.47
CA ASP A 200 25.41 11.44 -26.43
C ASP A 200 25.38 12.51 -27.52
#